data_AF-A0A1V4HRJ4-F1
#
_entry.id   AF-A0A1V4HRJ4-F1
#
_cell.length_a   1.000
_cell.length_b   1.000
_cell.length_c   1.000
_cell.angle_alpha   90.00
_cell.angle_beta   90.00
_cell.angle_gamma   90.00
#
_symmetry.space_group_name_H-M   'P 1'
#
loop_
_entity.id
_entity.type
_entity.pdbx_description
1 polymer ?
#
loop_
_entity_poly.entity_id
_entity_poly.type
_entity_poly.pdbx_seq_one_letter_code
_entity_poly.pdbx_strand_id
1 'polypeptide(L)' 'MESERKGLAPKIINGRIKNIKHFYNVIFENRLWERNEAAPIKLLKEPIDTVEGLNKDQVKGNALW' A
#
# COMPACT_ATOMS: atom_id res chain seq x y z
N MET A 1 2.98 -28.94 13.76
CA MET A 1 3.94 -27.87 13.41
C MET A 1 3.20 -26.82 12.61
N GLU A 2 2.66 -25.82 13.30
CA GLU A 2 2.10 -24.64 12.64
C GLU A 2 3.29 -23.81 12.18
N SER A 3 3.53 -23.74 10.87
CA SER A 3 4.62 -22.92 10.35
C SER A 3 4.35 -21.48 10.74
N GLU A 4 5.21 -20.88 11.58
CA GLU A 4 5.26 -19.44 11.81
C GLU A 4 5.52 -18.72 10.48
N ARG A 5 4.49 -18.58 9.65
CA ARG A 5 4.57 -17.74 8.45
C ARG A 5 4.68 -16.32 8.98
N LYS A 6 5.89 -15.77 8.97
CA LYS A 6 6.13 -14.33 9.13
C LYS A 6 5.18 -13.63 8.14
N GLY A 7 4.10 -13.06 8.66
CA GLY A 7 3.10 -12.38 7.85
C GLY A 7 3.77 -11.29 7.03
N LEU A 8 3.29 -11.06 5.80
CA LEU A 8 3.77 -9.95 5.00
C LEU A 8 3.41 -8.63 5.70
N ALA A 9 4.32 -7.66 5.67
CA ALA A 9 4.03 -6.33 6.19
C ALA A 9 2.80 -5.72 5.46
N PRO A 10 1.92 -4.95 6.13
CA PRO A 10 0.73 -4.35 5.53
C PRO A 10 1.01 -3.58 4.24
N LYS A 11 2.12 -2.83 4.18
CA LYS A 11 2.59 -2.13 2.99
C LYS A 11 2.77 -3.05 1.78
N ILE A 12 3.35 -4.23 1.99
CA ILE A 12 3.58 -5.24 0.93
C ILE A 12 2.25 -5.82 0.46
N ILE A 13 1.35 -6.14 1.40
CA ILE A 13 0.00 -6.65 1.07
C ILE A 13 -0.79 -5.60 0.28
N ASN A 14 -0.77 -4.34 0.73
CA ASN A 14 -1.41 -3.23 0.05
C ASN A 14 -0.86 -3.01 -1.36
N GLY A 15 0.46 -3.13 -1.56
CA GLY A 15 1.07 -3.12 -2.90
C GLY A 15 0.49 -4.20 -3.82
N ARG A 16 0.35 -5.43 -3.31
CA ARG A 16 -0.26 -6.54 -4.07
C ARG A 16 -1.74 -6.30 -4.38
N ILE A 17 -2.52 -5.80 -3.41
CA ILE A 17 -3.94 -5.44 -3.62
C ILE A 17 -4.08 -4.37 -4.69
N LYS A 18 -3.20 -3.36 -4.71
CA LYS A 18 -3.19 -2.31 -5.75
C LYS A 18 -2.95 -2.89 -7.14
N ASN A 19 -2.00 -3.82 -7.28
CA ASN A 19 -1.73 -4.47 -8.57
C ASN A 19 -2.94 -5.27 -9.07
N ILE A 20 -3.61 -6.01 -8.17
CA ILE A 20 -4.83 -6.76 -8.52
C ILE A 20 -5.94 -5.80 -8.95
N LYS A 21 -6.15 -4.71 -8.21
CA LYS A 21 -7.11 -3.67 -8.60
C LYS A 21 -6.80 -3.09 -9.97
N HIS A 22 -5.54 -2.77 -10.25
CA HIS A 22 -5.14 -2.25 -11.54
C HIS A 22 -5.44 -3.23 -12.68
N PHE A 23 -5.10 -4.51 -12.51
CA PHE A 23 -5.42 -5.56 -13.47
C PHE A 23 -6.92 -5.62 -13.78
N TYR A 24 -7.77 -5.69 -12.77
CA TYR A 24 -9.22 -5.76 -12.98
C TYR A 24 -9.81 -4.46 -13.54
N ASN A 25 -9.26 -3.29 -13.18
CA ASN A 25 -9.66 -2.02 -13.78
C ASN A 25 -9.40 -2.03 -15.29
N VAL A 26 -8.20 -2.44 -15.73
CA VAL A 26 -7.87 -2.51 -17.16
C VAL A 26 -8.85 -3.41 -17.90
N ILE A 27 -9.12 -4.61 -17.39
CA ILE A 27 -10.03 -5.56 -18.03
C ILE A 27 -11.46 -5.00 -18.09
N PHE A 28 -11.94 -4.44 -16.98
CA PHE A 28 -13.30 -3.90 -16.87
C PHE A 28 -13.50 -2.67 -17.77
N GLU A 29 -12.56 -1.71 -17.76
CA GLU A 29 -12.63 -0.49 -18.58
C GLU A 29 -12.60 -0.79 -20.07
N ASN A 30 -11.89 -1.84 -20.48
CA ASN A 30 -11.87 -2.32 -21.87
C ASN A 30 -13.06 -3.21 -22.24
N ARG A 31 -14.05 -3.35 -21.33
CA ARG A 31 -15.26 -4.18 -21.52
C ARG A 31 -14.96 -5.65 -21.85
N LEU A 32 -13.81 -6.14 -21.38
CA LEU A 32 -13.40 -7.54 -21.55
C LEU A 32 -13.98 -8.44 -20.45
N TRP A 33 -14.64 -7.85 -19.45
CA TRP A 33 -15.30 -8.54 -18.35
C TRP A 33 -16.45 -7.70 -17.82
N GLU A 34 -17.50 -8.37 -17.33
CA GLU A 34 -18.76 -7.73 -16.94
C GLU A 34 -18.71 -7.04 -15.57
N ARG A 35 -17.71 -7.38 -14.74
CA ARG A 35 -17.61 -6.94 -13.35
C ARG A 35 -16.17 -6.67 -12.93
N ASN A 36 -15.98 -5.74 -12.00
CA ASN A 36 -14.69 -5.54 -11.35
C ASN A 36 -14.64 -6.30 -10.02
N GLU A 37 -14.07 -7.52 -10.02
CA GLU A 37 -13.97 -8.38 -8.83
C GLU A 37 -13.10 -7.77 -7.72
N ALA A 38 -12.19 -6.86 -8.08
CA ALA A 38 -11.29 -6.23 -7.11
C ALA A 38 -11.88 -4.94 -6.49
N ALA A 39 -13.01 -4.44 -6.99
CA ALA A 39 -13.67 -3.25 -6.47
C ALA A 39 -13.96 -3.29 -4.95
N PRO A 40 -14.51 -4.38 -4.37
CA PRO A 40 -14.84 -4.41 -2.94
C PRO A 40 -13.62 -4.59 -2.01
N ILE A 41 -12.45 -4.94 -2.56
CA ILE A 41 -11.25 -5.22 -1.74
C ILE A 41 -10.74 -3.91 -1.14
N LYS A 42 -10.62 -3.83 0.19
CA LYS A 42 -10.10 -2.66 0.90
C LYS A 42 -8.61 -2.81 1.18
N LEU A 43 -7.90 -1.69 1.25
CA LEU A 43 -6.52 -1.68 1.73
C LEU A 43 -6.51 -1.92 3.25
N LEU A 44 -5.47 -2.60 3.72
CA LEU A 44 -5.21 -2.76 5.14
C LEU A 44 -4.80 -1.42 5.74
N LYS A 45 -5.28 -1.15 6.96
CA LYS A 45 -4.87 0.04 7.73
C LYS A 45 -3.39 -0.09 8.06
N GLU A 46 -2.60 0.88 7.60
CA GLU A 46 -1.19 0.98 7.97
C GLU A 46 -1.10 1.72 9.32
N PRO A 47 -0.24 1.26 10.25
CA PRO A 47 0.09 2.07 11.43
C PRO A 47 0.69 3.38 10.93
N ILE A 48 0.12 4.50 11.38
CA ILE A 48 0.68 5.82 11.09
C ILE A 48 1.90 5.94 11.99
N ASP A 49 3.09 5.91 11.39
CA ASP A 49 4.28 6.40 12.08
C ASP A 49 4.11 7.91 12.26
N THR A 50 3.56 8.31 13.39
CA THR A 50 3.60 9.71 13.83
C THR A 50 5.03 9.99 14.29
N VAL A 51 5.95 10.12 13.34
CA VAL A 51 7.25 10.70 13.61
C VAL A 51 7.04 12.18 13.85
N GLU A 52 7.55 12.68 14.97
CA GLU A 52 7.55 14.11 15.26
C GLU A 52 8.26 14.84 14.11
N GLY A 53 7.58 15.82 13.50
CA GLY A 53 8.15 16.55 12.37
C GLY A 53 9.46 17.23 12.78
N LEU A 54 10.47 17.18 11.90
CA LEU A 54 11.74 17.86 12.16
C LEU A 54 11.50 19.35 12.41
N ASN A 55 12.10 19.88 13.46
CA ASN A 55 12.08 21.32 13.71
C ASN A 55 12.94 22.08 12.68
N LYS A 56 12.75 23.39 12.58
CA LYS A 56 13.46 24.22 11.58
C LYS A 56 14.98 24.12 11.67
N ASP A 57 15.52 23.84 12.86
CA ASP A 57 16.96 23.74 13.09
C ASP A 57 17.52 22.39 12.61
N GLN A 58 16.77 21.30 12.79
CA GLN A 58 17.09 19.97 12.26
C GLN A 58 17.02 19.93 10.73
N VAL A 59 16.09 20.66 10.12
CA VAL A 59 16.00 20.79 8.66
C VAL A 59 17.24 21.50 8.08
N LYS A 60 17.75 22.54 8.76
CA LYS A 60 18.95 23.26 8.33
C LYS A 60 20.23 22.43 8.47
N GLY A 61 20.34 21.61 9.51
CA GLY A 61 21.47 20.68 9.69
C GLY A 61 21.53 19.59 8.62
N ASN A 62 20.38 19.10 8.15
CA ASN A 62 20.30 18.07 7.10
C ASN A 62 20.48 18.61 5.66
N ALA A 63 20.46 19.93 5.45
CA ALA A 63 20.64 20.55 4.13
C ALA A 63 22.11 20.87 3.79
N LEU A 64 23.06 20.46 4.65
CA LEU A 64 24.51 20.71 4.51
C LEU A 64 25.30 19.47 4.03
N TRP A 65 24.63 18.50 3.41
CA TRP A 65 25.24 17.38 2.68
C TRP A 65 24.73 17.31 1.24
#